data_AF-A0A2K8YSN2-F1
#
_entry.id   AF-A0A2K8YSN2-F1
#
_cell.length_a   1.000
_cell.length_b   1.000
_cell.length_c   1.000
_cell.angle_alpha   90.00
_cell.angle_beta   90.00
_cell.angle_gamma   90.00
#
_symmetry.space_group_name_H-M   'P 1'
#
loop_
_entity.id
_entity.type
_entity.pdbx_description
1 polymer ?
#
loop_
_entity_poly.entity_id
_entity_poly.type
_entity_poly.pdbx_seq_one_letter_code
_entity_poly.pdbx_strand_id
1 'polypeptide(L)'
;MRIILISSILVLTTGCARQPVLRAELTPRTLKAVNLEETVSRRDELMMAYSLTSYDANNKAVAVVNGGWGVERVQKDQQLDLQATPQSGEPSKAKSINLELPRNGRIVASLVLIEVDNYDQARQTMAKIQKIHNLIALPAGLLLTATEVLTPLKYVSAGLVASGVGLQLLDKLDDDDLLGQSSVELREADVRKKKQRFVRVPATFTGQNLKDSFDYRLEYDITLKSVKIRPVRQ
;
A
#
# COMPACT_ATOMS: atom_id res chain seq x y z
N MET A 1 -4.86 56.60 51.61
CA MET A 1 -4.23 55.35 51.13
C MET A 1 -5.27 54.26 51.05
N ARG A 2 -5.64 53.81 49.84
CA ARG A 2 -6.41 52.58 49.62
C ARG A 2 -5.71 51.81 48.50
N ILE A 3 -5.08 50.69 48.86
CA ILE A 3 -4.44 49.77 47.92
C ILE A 3 -5.55 48.83 47.44
N ILE A 4 -5.94 48.97 46.17
CA ILE A 4 -6.86 48.04 45.51
C ILE A 4 -5.98 47.04 44.75
N LEU A 5 -5.88 45.83 45.31
CA LEU A 5 -5.22 44.68 44.70
C LEU A 5 -6.25 43.98 43.79
N ILE A 6 -6.29 44.34 42.50
CA ILE A 6 -7.10 43.61 41.52
C ILE A 6 -6.26 42.43 41.03
N SER A 7 -6.61 41.24 41.50
CA SER A 7 -6.08 39.96 41.07
C SER A 7 -6.48 39.68 39.62
N SER A 8 -5.56 39.86 38.67
CA SER A 8 -5.75 39.50 37.27
C SER A 8 -5.72 37.97 37.12
N ILE A 9 -6.90 37.35 36.98
CA ILE A 9 -7.04 35.96 36.57
C ILE A 9 -6.60 35.84 35.10
N LEU A 10 -5.40 35.34 34.88
CA LEU A 10 -4.88 34.99 33.56
C LEU A 10 -5.60 33.72 33.09
N VAL A 11 -6.74 33.88 32.41
CA VAL A 11 -7.41 32.77 31.71
C VAL A 11 -6.52 32.37 30.53
N LEU A 12 -5.63 31.41 30.74
CA LEU A 12 -4.89 30.74 29.68
C LEU A 12 -5.90 29.91 28.88
N THR A 13 -6.46 30.51 27.83
CA THR A 13 -7.17 29.79 26.79
C THR A 13 -6.15 28.96 26.01
N THR A 14 -5.85 27.76 26.49
CA THR A 14 -5.16 26.75 25.69
C THR A 14 -6.08 26.35 24.55
N GLY A 15 -6.04 27.12 23.46
CA GLY A 15 -6.69 26.79 22.21
C GLY A 15 -6.18 25.43 21.78
N CYS A 16 -7.03 24.41 21.90
CA CYS A 16 -6.74 23.06 21.46
C CYS A 16 -6.69 23.08 19.92
N ALA A 17 -5.55 23.47 19.36
CA ALA A 17 -5.38 23.56 17.93
C ALA A 17 -5.58 22.15 17.34
N ARG A 18 -6.66 21.97 16.58
CA ARG A 18 -6.99 20.68 15.98
C ARG A 18 -5.85 20.28 15.04
N GLN A 19 -5.05 19.31 15.47
CA GLN A 19 -3.96 18.79 14.64
C GLN A 19 -4.53 18.23 13.33
N PRO A 20 -3.92 18.56 12.18
CA PRO A 20 -4.39 18.10 10.89
C PRO A 20 -4.24 16.59 10.78
N VAL A 21 -5.22 15.96 10.16
CA VAL A 21 -5.20 14.53 9.86
C VAL A 21 -4.20 14.28 8.74
N LEU A 22 -3.41 13.21 8.87
CA LEU A 22 -2.46 12.78 7.84
C LEU A 22 -3.13 11.75 6.95
N ARG A 23 -2.87 11.84 5.65
CA ARG A 23 -3.24 10.84 4.65
C ARG A 23 -1.96 10.29 4.04
N ALA A 24 -1.78 8.97 4.11
CA ALA A 24 -0.70 8.28 3.44
C ALA A 24 -1.09 7.99 1.99
N GLU A 25 -0.14 8.09 1.08
CA GLU A 25 -0.28 7.78 -0.34
C GLU A 25 0.86 6.86 -0.74
N LEU A 26 0.53 5.64 -1.18
CA LEU A 26 1.45 4.64 -1.71
C LEU A 26 1.49 4.78 -3.23
N THR A 27 2.69 4.97 -3.77
CA THR A 27 2.92 5.09 -5.22
C THR A 27 4.02 4.14 -5.67
N PRO A 28 3.71 3.06 -6.40
CA PRO A 28 4.72 2.24 -7.06
C PRO A 28 5.49 3.06 -8.09
N ARG A 29 6.82 2.94 -8.13
CA ARG A 29 7.68 3.76 -8.99
C ARG A 29 8.32 2.97 -10.11
N THR A 30 9.20 2.04 -9.76
CA THR A 30 9.99 1.31 -10.75
C THR A 30 10.06 -0.15 -10.40
N LEU A 31 10.05 -1.00 -11.42
CA LEU A 31 10.34 -2.42 -11.29
C LEU A 31 11.48 -2.75 -12.25
N LYS A 32 12.55 -3.34 -11.73
CA LYS A 32 13.68 -3.83 -12.53
C LYS A 32 13.75 -5.35 -12.43
N ALA A 33 13.73 -6.01 -13.57
CA ALA A 33 13.93 -7.45 -13.71
C ALA A 33 15.41 -7.74 -13.92
N VAL A 34 16.21 -7.84 -12.86
CA VAL A 34 17.66 -8.10 -12.96
C VAL A 34 17.92 -9.52 -13.42
N ASN A 35 17.14 -10.47 -12.92
CA ASN A 35 17.11 -11.83 -13.44
C ASN A 35 15.67 -12.35 -13.42
N LEU A 36 15.35 -13.19 -14.39
CA LEU A 36 14.04 -13.81 -14.55
C LEU A 36 14.03 -15.20 -13.92
N GLU A 37 12.85 -15.66 -13.55
CA GLU A 37 12.64 -17.05 -13.18
C GLU A 37 12.75 -17.96 -14.40
N GLU A 38 12.17 -17.56 -15.55
CA GLU A 38 12.23 -18.41 -16.74
C GLU A 38 13.45 -18.11 -17.64
N THR A 39 14.49 -18.94 -17.52
CA THR A 39 15.71 -18.81 -18.35
C THR A 39 15.46 -19.20 -19.82
N VAL A 40 14.51 -20.11 -20.09
CA VAL A 40 14.29 -20.66 -21.44
C VAL A 40 13.53 -19.69 -22.34
N SER A 41 12.39 -19.19 -21.89
CA SER A 41 11.59 -18.20 -22.63
C SER A 41 12.24 -16.81 -22.64
N ARG A 42 13.08 -16.52 -21.63
CA ARG A 42 13.69 -15.22 -21.34
C ARG A 42 12.64 -14.12 -21.14
N ARG A 43 11.43 -14.50 -20.75
CA ARG A 43 10.31 -13.58 -20.54
C ARG A 43 9.43 -14.12 -19.42
N ASP A 44 9.23 -13.29 -18.40
CA ASP A 44 8.25 -13.58 -17.35
C ASP A 44 7.03 -12.70 -17.55
N GLU A 45 5.86 -13.19 -17.17
CA GLU A 45 4.64 -12.40 -17.10
C GLU A 45 4.38 -12.03 -15.65
N LEU A 46 4.34 -10.74 -15.34
CA LEU A 46 4.27 -10.25 -13.97
C LEU A 46 2.96 -9.53 -13.68
N MET A 47 2.48 -9.71 -12.46
CA MET A 47 1.48 -8.85 -11.85
C MET A 47 1.89 -8.42 -10.46
N MET A 48 1.38 -7.28 -10.02
CA MET A 48 1.66 -6.71 -8.72
C MET A 48 0.36 -6.23 -8.08
N ALA A 49 0.14 -6.62 -6.83
CA ALA A 49 -0.97 -6.16 -6.02
C ALA A 49 -0.44 -5.48 -4.77
N TYR A 50 -1.10 -4.39 -4.34
CA TYR A 50 -0.66 -3.61 -3.19
C TYR A 50 -1.85 -3.04 -2.43
N SER A 51 -1.66 -2.84 -1.14
CA SER A 51 -2.68 -2.33 -0.24
C SER A 51 -2.12 -1.34 0.78
N LEU A 52 -3.00 -0.45 1.24
CA LEU A 52 -2.82 0.34 2.45
C LEU A 52 -3.90 -0.08 3.43
N THR A 53 -3.50 -0.55 4.60
CA THR A 53 -4.42 -0.88 5.70
C THR A 53 -4.17 0.06 6.85
N SER A 54 -5.22 0.70 7.35
CA SER A 54 -5.17 1.57 8.52
C SER A 54 -5.72 0.87 9.75
N TYR A 55 -5.07 1.15 10.88
CA TYR A 55 -5.40 0.65 12.20
C TYR A 55 -5.61 1.82 13.15
N ASP A 56 -6.64 1.74 13.98
CA ASP A 56 -6.86 2.73 15.04
C ASP A 56 -5.89 2.57 16.21
N ALA A 57 -6.06 3.40 17.25
CA ALA A 57 -5.25 3.36 18.46
C ALA A 57 -5.37 2.05 19.26
N ASN A 58 -6.43 1.27 19.04
CA ASN A 58 -6.65 -0.03 19.66
C ASN A 58 -6.13 -1.18 18.77
N ASN A 59 -5.36 -0.86 17.73
CA ASN A 59 -4.85 -1.80 16.74
C ASN A 59 -5.97 -2.59 16.02
N LYS A 60 -7.16 -2.01 15.89
CA LYS A 60 -8.24 -2.57 15.07
C LYS A 60 -8.10 -2.07 13.64
N ALA A 61 -8.15 -2.96 12.66
CA ALA A 61 -8.18 -2.57 11.25
C ALA A 61 -9.47 -1.78 10.97
N VAL A 62 -9.32 -0.50 10.62
CA VAL A 62 -10.46 0.41 10.42
C VAL A 62 -10.73 0.68 8.96
N ALA A 63 -9.76 0.57 8.06
CA ALA A 63 -9.99 0.73 6.63
C ALA A 63 -8.87 0.11 5.80
N VAL A 64 -9.19 -0.30 4.58
CA VAL A 64 -8.23 -0.80 3.60
C VAL A 64 -8.56 -0.27 2.20
N VAL A 65 -7.52 0.03 1.42
CA VAL A 65 -7.61 0.35 -0.01
C VAL A 65 -6.59 -0.48 -0.77
N ASN A 66 -6.92 -0.86 -2.01
CA ASN A 66 -6.10 -1.72 -2.84
C ASN A 66 -5.79 -1.07 -4.18
N GLY A 67 -4.71 -1.53 -4.79
CA GLY A 67 -4.32 -1.21 -6.16
C GLY A 67 -3.58 -2.38 -6.79
N GLY A 68 -3.40 -2.28 -8.09
CA GLY A 68 -2.69 -3.28 -8.86
C GLY A 68 -2.00 -2.68 -10.08
N TRP A 69 -1.09 -3.45 -10.64
CA TRP A 69 -0.36 -3.20 -11.88
C TRP A 69 -0.02 -4.56 -12.52
N GLY A 70 0.11 -4.63 -13.84
CA GLY A 70 0.15 -5.89 -14.59
C GLY A 70 -1.08 -6.04 -15.48
N VAL A 71 -1.22 -7.10 -16.26
CA VAL A 71 -0.38 -8.29 -16.44
C VAL A 71 0.61 -8.06 -17.58
N GLU A 72 1.91 -8.05 -17.27
CA GLU A 72 2.92 -7.54 -18.20
C GLU A 72 4.11 -8.45 -18.42
N ARG A 73 4.55 -8.53 -19.68
CA ARG A 73 5.77 -9.24 -20.04
C ARG A 73 6.99 -8.43 -19.70
N VAL A 74 7.92 -9.04 -18.99
CA VAL A 74 9.21 -8.45 -18.66
C VAL A 74 10.34 -9.27 -19.25
N GLN A 75 11.43 -8.59 -19.59
CA GLN A 75 12.67 -9.20 -20.06
C GLN A 75 13.78 -8.96 -19.05
N LYS A 76 14.81 -9.81 -19.08
CA LYS A 76 16.01 -9.63 -18.28
C LYS A 76 16.63 -8.25 -18.54
N ASP A 77 17.09 -7.63 -17.47
CA ASP A 77 17.63 -6.28 -17.37
C ASP A 77 16.65 -5.14 -17.72
N GLN A 78 15.37 -5.46 -17.97
CA GLN A 78 14.36 -4.44 -18.23
C GLN A 78 14.04 -3.64 -16.96
N GLN A 79 13.95 -2.33 -17.12
CA GLN A 79 13.45 -1.42 -16.10
C GLN A 79 12.15 -0.78 -16.57
N LEU A 80 11.10 -0.94 -15.77
CA LEU A 80 9.78 -0.40 -16.01
C LEU A 80 9.56 0.84 -15.15
N ASP A 81 9.09 1.93 -15.76
CA ASP A 81 8.49 3.06 -15.04
C ASP A 81 7.00 2.79 -14.86
N LEU A 82 6.60 2.45 -13.63
CA LEU A 82 5.24 2.10 -13.28
C LEU A 82 4.29 3.31 -13.28
N GLN A 83 4.84 4.52 -13.40
CA GLN A 83 4.09 5.78 -13.46
C GLN A 83 3.96 6.34 -14.87
N ALA A 84 4.63 5.75 -15.86
CA ALA A 84 4.54 6.16 -17.25
C ALA A 84 3.12 5.94 -17.82
N THR A 85 2.67 6.85 -18.67
CA THR A 85 1.42 6.64 -19.42
C THR A 85 1.70 5.63 -20.52
N PRO A 86 0.89 4.55 -20.65
CA PRO A 86 1.08 3.60 -21.74
C PRO A 86 0.98 4.29 -23.09
N GLN A 87 1.95 4.01 -23.96
CA GLN A 87 1.78 4.24 -25.38
C GLN A 87 0.76 3.20 -25.88
N SER A 88 -0.11 3.58 -26.80
CA SER A 88 -1.24 2.77 -27.28
C SER A 88 -0.92 1.27 -27.38
N GLY A 89 -1.56 0.45 -26.53
CA GLY A 89 -1.35 -1.01 -26.47
C GLY A 89 -0.56 -1.53 -25.27
N GLU A 90 0.06 -0.66 -24.47
CA GLU A 90 0.93 -0.96 -23.31
C GLU A 90 0.19 -0.97 -21.94
N PRO A 91 0.81 -1.49 -20.86
CA PRO A 91 0.27 -1.62 -19.51
C PRO A 91 -0.44 -0.40 -18.94
N SER A 92 -1.55 -0.62 -18.25
CA SER A 92 -2.13 0.41 -17.41
C SER A 92 -1.17 0.82 -16.29
N LYS A 93 -0.89 2.13 -16.23
CA LYS A 93 -0.13 2.79 -15.15
C LYS A 93 -0.54 2.26 -13.77
N ALA A 94 0.44 2.01 -12.89
CA ALA A 94 0.19 1.69 -11.49
C ALA A 94 -0.42 2.92 -10.78
N LYS A 95 -1.67 2.81 -10.35
CA LYS A 95 -2.40 3.93 -9.73
C LYS A 95 -2.02 4.10 -8.25
N SER A 96 -1.72 5.32 -7.82
CA SER A 96 -1.42 5.61 -6.40
C SER A 96 -2.63 5.40 -5.49
N ILE A 97 -2.50 4.61 -4.43
CA ILE A 97 -3.56 4.44 -3.42
C ILE A 97 -3.32 5.34 -2.21
N ASN A 98 -4.39 5.80 -1.57
CA ASN A 98 -4.28 6.67 -0.40
C ASN A 98 -5.30 6.33 0.68
N LEU A 99 -4.88 6.48 1.93
CA LEU A 99 -5.69 6.18 3.10
C LEU A 99 -5.38 7.14 4.25
N GLU A 100 -6.40 7.46 5.04
CA GLU A 100 -6.22 8.23 6.26
C GLU A 100 -5.37 7.46 7.28
N LEU A 101 -4.40 8.15 7.89
CA LEU A 101 -3.63 7.64 9.03
C LEU A 101 -4.32 8.09 10.33
N PRO A 102 -4.96 7.17 11.07
CA PRO A 102 -5.71 7.52 12.28
C PRO A 102 -4.78 8.07 13.36
N ARG A 103 -5.31 8.98 14.19
CA ARG A 103 -4.58 9.52 15.34
C ARG A 103 -4.17 8.39 16.29
N ASN A 104 -2.91 8.39 16.73
CA ASN A 104 -2.31 7.32 17.54
C ASN A 104 -2.43 5.91 16.94
N GLY A 105 -2.84 5.81 15.67
CA GLY A 105 -2.95 4.56 14.94
C GLY A 105 -1.70 4.29 14.11
N ARG A 106 -1.85 3.37 13.17
CA ARG A 106 -0.81 3.02 12.20
C ARG A 106 -1.39 2.71 10.84
N ILE A 107 -0.55 2.77 9.82
CA ILE A 107 -0.82 2.23 8.50
C ILE A 107 0.21 1.15 8.19
N VAL A 108 -0.23 0.11 7.49
CA VAL A 108 0.64 -0.89 6.86
C VAL A 108 0.48 -0.75 5.35
N ALA A 109 1.57 -0.40 4.68
CA ALA A 109 1.72 -0.53 3.24
C ALA A 109 2.21 -1.94 2.94
N SER A 110 1.49 -2.69 2.10
CA SER A 110 1.88 -4.03 1.69
C SER A 110 1.84 -4.17 0.19
N LEU A 111 2.76 -4.95 -0.35
CA LEU A 111 2.88 -5.19 -1.79
C LEU A 111 3.38 -6.61 -2.03
N VAL A 112 2.85 -7.22 -3.08
CA VAL A 112 3.26 -8.55 -3.56
C VAL A 112 3.51 -8.50 -5.06
N LEU A 113 4.57 -9.18 -5.50
CA LEU A 113 4.93 -9.41 -6.90
C LEU A 113 4.74 -10.89 -7.19
N ILE A 114 4.02 -11.20 -8.26
CA ILE A 114 3.54 -12.55 -8.56
C ILE A 114 3.82 -12.83 -10.04
N GLU A 115 4.35 -14.02 -10.34
CA GLU A 115 4.46 -14.56 -11.69
C GLU A 115 3.09 -15.00 -12.22
N VAL A 116 2.89 -14.89 -13.53
CA VAL A 116 1.60 -15.15 -14.16
C VAL A 116 1.69 -16.37 -15.08
N ASP A 117 1.15 -17.48 -14.60
CA ASP A 117 0.95 -18.67 -15.43
C ASP A 117 -0.26 -18.57 -16.36
N ASN A 118 -1.40 -18.18 -15.78
CA ASN A 118 -2.66 -18.04 -16.52
C ASN A 118 -2.95 -16.57 -16.82
N TYR A 119 -2.55 -16.13 -18.01
CA TYR A 119 -2.67 -14.77 -18.51
C TYR A 119 -4.12 -14.23 -18.46
N ASP A 120 -5.09 -15.01 -18.96
CA ASP A 120 -6.49 -14.57 -19.07
C ASP A 120 -7.11 -14.34 -17.70
N GLN A 121 -6.89 -15.29 -16.78
CA GLN A 121 -7.39 -15.15 -15.41
C GLN A 121 -6.69 -13.99 -14.69
N ALA A 122 -5.37 -13.82 -14.88
CA ALA A 122 -4.63 -12.71 -14.28
C ALA A 122 -5.16 -11.36 -14.78
N ARG A 123 -5.45 -11.23 -16.08
CA ARG A 123 -6.02 -10.01 -16.66
C ARG A 123 -7.40 -9.71 -16.08
N GLN A 124 -8.25 -10.72 -15.91
CA GLN A 124 -9.56 -10.53 -15.28
C GLN A 124 -9.44 -10.07 -13.83
N THR A 125 -8.59 -10.73 -13.04
CA THR A 125 -8.33 -10.34 -11.64
C THR A 125 -7.80 -8.91 -11.58
N MET A 126 -6.79 -8.58 -12.39
CA MET A 126 -6.19 -7.26 -12.41
C MET A 126 -7.18 -6.17 -12.85
N ALA A 127 -8.04 -6.45 -13.84
CA ALA A 127 -9.09 -5.53 -14.25
C ALA A 127 -10.07 -5.23 -13.09
N LYS A 128 -10.40 -6.25 -12.27
CA LYS A 128 -11.22 -6.03 -11.06
C LYS A 128 -10.49 -5.16 -10.05
N ILE A 129 -9.24 -5.48 -9.71
CA ILE A 129 -8.41 -4.70 -8.76
C ILE A 129 -8.30 -3.24 -9.20
N GLN A 130 -8.04 -2.99 -10.47
CA GLN A 130 -7.88 -1.63 -11.01
C GLN A 130 -9.20 -0.84 -11.07
N LYS A 131 -10.35 -1.54 -11.11
CA LYS A 131 -11.69 -0.94 -11.07
C LYS A 131 -12.08 -0.49 -9.66
N ILE A 132 -11.72 -1.27 -8.64
CA ILE A 132 -12.00 -0.96 -7.21
C ILE A 132 -10.90 -0.11 -6.55
N HIS A 133 -9.97 0.43 -7.34
CA HIS A 133 -8.87 1.23 -6.88
C HIS A 133 -9.32 2.39 -5.97
N ASN A 134 -8.67 2.55 -4.81
CA ASN A 134 -9.02 3.55 -3.78
C ASN A 134 -10.45 3.45 -3.19
N LEU A 135 -11.18 2.35 -3.44
CA LEU A 135 -12.42 2.09 -2.73
C LEU A 135 -12.09 1.68 -1.29
N ILE A 136 -12.51 2.51 -0.34
CA ILE A 136 -12.32 2.25 1.09
C ILE A 136 -13.29 1.14 1.52
N ALA A 137 -12.75 -0.01 1.91
CA ALA A 137 -13.56 -1.09 2.47
C ALA A 137 -13.61 -1.02 4.00
N LEU A 138 -14.85 -1.08 4.55
CA LEU A 138 -15.20 -1.11 5.97
C LEU A 138 -16.20 -2.25 6.19
N PRO A 139 -16.14 -3.02 7.30
CA PRO A 139 -15.14 -3.02 8.38
C PRO A 139 -14.02 -4.04 8.12
N ALA A 140 -12.79 -3.56 7.85
CA ALA A 140 -11.63 -4.44 7.61
C ALA A 140 -11.26 -5.35 8.82
N GLY A 141 -11.72 -4.99 10.03
CA GLY A 141 -11.42 -5.72 11.27
C GLY A 141 -11.97 -7.15 11.36
N LEU A 142 -12.90 -7.57 10.49
CA LEU A 142 -13.36 -8.97 10.46
C LEU A 142 -12.38 -9.90 9.74
N LEU A 143 -11.58 -9.38 8.81
CA LEU A 143 -10.67 -10.16 7.96
C LEU A 143 -9.21 -10.12 8.44
N LEU A 144 -8.85 -9.09 9.21
CA LEU A 144 -7.50 -8.88 9.74
C LEU A 144 -7.54 -8.94 11.27
N THR A 145 -7.73 -10.13 11.81
CA THR A 145 -7.73 -10.37 13.26
C THR A 145 -6.29 -10.35 13.80
N ALA A 146 -6.11 -9.80 15.00
CA ALA A 146 -4.80 -9.52 15.59
C ALA A 146 -4.04 -10.76 16.10
N THR A 147 -4.64 -11.96 15.99
CA THR A 147 -4.10 -13.21 16.56
C THR A 147 -3.23 -13.99 15.60
N GLU A 148 -3.18 -13.61 14.32
CA GLU A 148 -2.33 -14.27 13.33
C GLU A 148 -1.11 -13.42 12.96
N VAL A 149 -0.02 -14.08 12.61
CA VAL A 149 1.10 -13.42 11.92
C VAL A 149 0.59 -12.94 10.56
N LEU A 150 0.47 -11.63 10.40
CA LEU A 150 0.01 -10.98 9.17
C LEU A 150 1.20 -10.77 8.22
N THR A 151 1.26 -11.57 7.16
CA THR A 151 2.21 -11.38 6.06
C THR A 151 1.72 -10.27 5.11
N PRO A 152 2.61 -9.59 4.36
CA PRO A 152 2.18 -8.63 3.32
C PRO A 152 1.13 -9.23 2.37
N LEU A 153 1.28 -10.50 2.03
CA LEU A 153 0.30 -11.25 1.26
C LEU A 153 -1.09 -11.26 1.91
N LYS A 154 -1.19 -11.59 3.20
CA LYS A 154 -2.46 -11.56 3.94
C LYS A 154 -3.09 -10.17 3.95
N TYR A 155 -2.30 -9.11 4.10
CA TYR A 155 -2.81 -7.73 4.03
C TYR A 155 -3.42 -7.40 2.67
N VAL A 156 -2.76 -7.79 1.58
CA VAL A 156 -3.26 -7.57 0.22
C VAL A 156 -4.52 -8.40 -0.02
N SER A 157 -4.48 -9.70 0.27
CA SER A 157 -5.61 -10.62 0.04
C SER A 157 -6.85 -10.23 0.86
N ALA A 158 -6.69 -9.91 2.15
CA ALA A 158 -7.81 -9.45 2.97
C ALA A 158 -8.39 -8.13 2.46
N GLY A 159 -7.53 -7.23 1.99
CA GLY A 159 -7.96 -5.99 1.35
C GLY A 159 -8.81 -6.24 0.12
N LEU A 160 -8.37 -7.12 -0.77
CA LEU A 160 -9.09 -7.46 -2.00
C LEU A 160 -10.45 -8.09 -1.72
N VAL A 161 -10.50 -9.04 -0.78
CA VAL A 161 -11.75 -9.67 -0.31
C VAL A 161 -12.70 -8.62 0.25
N ALA A 162 -12.20 -7.71 1.10
CA ALA A 162 -13.01 -6.64 1.67
C ALA A 162 -13.60 -5.70 0.59
N SER A 163 -12.91 -5.56 -0.54
CA SER A 163 -13.38 -4.76 -1.68
C SER A 163 -14.21 -5.55 -2.70
N GLY A 164 -14.55 -6.81 -2.43
CA GLY A 164 -15.38 -7.65 -3.30
C GLY A 164 -14.64 -8.30 -4.47
N VAL A 165 -13.31 -8.21 -4.51
CA VAL A 165 -12.48 -9.06 -5.37
C VAL A 165 -12.30 -10.37 -4.62
N GLY A 166 -13.07 -11.39 -5.01
CA GLY A 166 -13.08 -12.69 -4.33
C GLY A 166 -11.68 -13.34 -4.23
N LEU A 167 -11.62 -14.54 -3.63
CA LEU A 167 -10.38 -15.26 -3.30
C LEU A 167 -9.54 -15.71 -4.51
N GLN A 168 -9.86 -15.26 -5.72
CA GLN A 168 -9.17 -15.62 -6.97
C GLN A 168 -7.69 -15.23 -7.00
N LEU A 169 -7.26 -14.29 -6.14
CA LEU A 169 -5.84 -14.08 -5.93
C LEU A 169 -5.25 -15.19 -5.06
N LEU A 170 -5.92 -15.64 -3.99
CA LEU A 170 -5.43 -16.75 -3.15
C LEU A 170 -5.24 -18.05 -3.95
N ASP A 171 -6.09 -18.30 -4.94
CA ASP A 171 -5.95 -19.46 -5.85
C ASP A 171 -4.72 -19.38 -6.76
N LYS A 172 -4.06 -18.21 -6.86
CA LYS A 172 -2.81 -17.93 -7.60
C LYS A 172 -1.63 -17.64 -6.67
N LEU A 173 -1.76 -18.04 -5.41
CA LEU A 173 -0.83 -17.73 -4.33
C LEU A 173 -0.47 -18.99 -3.55
N ASP A 174 -0.63 -20.17 -4.15
CA ASP A 174 0.21 -21.30 -3.75
C ASP A 174 1.66 -20.82 -3.91
N ASP A 175 2.51 -21.11 -2.92
CA ASP A 175 3.77 -20.39 -2.67
C ASP A 175 4.73 -20.34 -3.89
N ASP A 176 4.51 -21.17 -4.91
CA ASP A 176 5.33 -21.32 -6.11
C ASP A 176 5.30 -20.08 -7.04
N ASP A 177 4.17 -19.36 -7.16
CA ASP A 177 4.04 -18.19 -8.06
C ASP A 177 4.50 -16.86 -7.41
N LEU A 178 4.73 -16.86 -6.10
CA LEU A 178 5.05 -15.65 -5.34
C LEU A 178 6.53 -15.30 -5.46
N LEU A 179 6.85 -14.39 -6.39
CA LEU A 179 8.20 -13.87 -6.56
C LEU A 179 8.69 -13.07 -5.35
N GLY A 180 7.79 -12.33 -4.68
CA GLY A 180 8.19 -11.65 -3.45
C GLY A 180 7.17 -10.73 -2.83
N GLN A 181 7.47 -10.26 -1.63
CA GLN A 181 6.58 -9.43 -0.83
C GLN A 181 7.34 -8.37 -0.03
N SER A 182 6.72 -7.19 0.12
CA SER A 182 7.28 -6.06 0.87
C SER A 182 6.20 -5.43 1.74
N SER A 183 6.58 -5.01 2.96
CA SER A 183 5.71 -4.19 3.79
C SER A 183 6.48 -3.13 4.58
N VAL A 184 5.77 -2.02 4.85
CA VAL A 184 6.25 -0.94 5.72
C VAL A 184 5.12 -0.52 6.63
N GLU A 185 5.41 -0.47 7.94
CA GLU A 185 4.50 0.07 8.95
C GLU A 185 4.88 1.52 9.28
N LEU A 186 3.88 2.41 9.28
CA LEU A 186 4.01 3.79 9.71
C LEU A 186 3.07 4.06 10.89
N ARG A 187 3.64 4.37 12.05
CA ARG A 187 2.89 4.79 13.24
C ARG A 187 2.74 6.31 13.28
N GLU A 188 1.54 6.77 13.59
CA GLU A 188 1.21 8.21 13.53
C GLU A 188 2.07 9.04 14.49
N ALA A 189 2.29 8.54 15.71
CA ALA A 189 3.13 9.19 16.72
C ALA A 189 4.58 9.35 16.25
N ASP A 190 5.16 8.31 15.66
CA ASP A 190 6.55 8.32 15.17
C ASP A 190 6.72 9.27 14.00
N VAL A 191 5.79 9.19 13.04
CA VAL A 191 5.75 10.07 11.88
C VAL A 191 5.69 11.54 12.31
N ARG A 192 4.85 11.89 13.29
CA ARG A 192 4.78 13.26 13.81
C ARG A 192 6.04 13.67 14.56
N LYS A 193 6.54 12.83 15.45
CA LYS A 193 7.75 13.09 16.25
C LYS A 193 8.95 13.36 15.34
N LYS A 194 9.11 12.56 14.27
CA LYS A 194 10.17 12.70 13.28
C LYS A 194 9.90 13.76 12.20
N LYS A 195 8.71 14.39 12.21
CA LYS A 195 8.20 15.24 11.12
C LYS A 195 8.33 14.56 9.75
N GLN A 196 8.21 13.23 9.71
CA GLN A 196 8.37 12.43 8.51
C GLN A 196 7.20 12.71 7.56
N ARG A 197 7.52 12.94 6.28
CA ARG A 197 6.52 13.23 5.24
C ARG A 197 6.66 12.33 4.02
N PHE A 198 7.75 11.60 3.93
CA PHE A 198 8.11 10.83 2.76
C PHE A 198 8.95 9.62 3.18
N VAL A 199 8.71 8.49 2.53
CA VAL A 199 9.48 7.26 2.65
C VAL A 199 9.65 6.69 1.26
N ARG A 200 10.91 6.52 0.82
CA ARG A 200 11.26 5.70 -0.35
C ARG A 200 11.57 4.30 0.16
N VAL A 201 10.96 3.30 -0.45
CA VAL A 201 11.14 1.90 -0.06
C VAL A 201 11.76 1.13 -1.22
N PRO A 202 13.04 0.75 -1.13
CA PRO A 202 13.62 -0.24 -2.01
C PRO A 202 13.23 -1.64 -1.51
N ALA A 203 12.75 -2.49 -2.41
CA ALA A 203 12.47 -3.90 -2.14
C ALA A 203 13.18 -4.77 -3.16
N THR A 204 13.87 -5.79 -2.67
CA THR A 204 14.58 -6.78 -3.51
C THR A 204 13.94 -8.12 -3.26
N PHE A 205 13.50 -8.76 -4.33
CA PHE A 205 12.88 -10.08 -4.34
C PHE A 205 13.80 -11.02 -5.09
N THR A 206 14.32 -12.00 -4.37
CA THR A 206 15.27 -12.98 -4.91
C THR A 206 14.87 -14.35 -4.42
N GLY A 207 14.99 -15.34 -5.28
CA GLY A 207 14.66 -16.72 -4.97
C GLY A 207 15.25 -17.64 -6.02
N GLN A 208 14.93 -18.92 -5.86
CA GLN A 208 15.37 -19.97 -6.76
C GLN A 208 14.24 -20.97 -6.93
N ASN A 209 13.83 -21.20 -8.17
CA ASN A 209 12.89 -22.24 -8.53
C ASN A 209 13.61 -23.24 -9.44
N LEU A 210 13.72 -24.48 -8.96
CA LEU A 210 14.56 -25.54 -9.54
C LEU A 210 16.02 -25.09 -9.76
N LYS A 211 16.41 -24.85 -11.01
CA LYS A 211 17.78 -24.44 -11.40
C LYS A 211 17.89 -22.95 -11.72
N ASP A 212 16.76 -22.27 -11.83
CA ASP A 212 16.71 -20.88 -12.22
C ASP A 212 16.56 -19.99 -10.98
N SER A 213 17.15 -18.80 -11.02
CA SER A 213 17.14 -17.86 -9.91
C SER A 213 16.62 -16.54 -10.41
N PHE A 214 15.80 -15.85 -9.63
CA PHE A 214 15.25 -14.55 -10.02
C PHE A 214 15.82 -13.42 -9.14
N ASP A 215 15.86 -12.21 -9.69
CA ASP A 215 16.17 -10.97 -8.95
C ASP A 215 15.30 -9.85 -9.52
N TYR A 216 14.32 -9.44 -8.72
CA TYR A 216 13.45 -8.32 -8.99
C TYR A 216 13.68 -7.20 -7.99
N ARG A 217 13.82 -5.96 -8.49
CA ARG A 217 14.04 -4.78 -7.66
C ARG A 217 12.92 -3.78 -7.88
N LEU A 218 12.13 -3.59 -6.84
CA LEU A 218 11.01 -2.68 -6.82
C LEU A 218 11.35 -1.44 -6.00
N GLU A 219 10.92 -0.28 -6.47
CA GLU A 219 10.84 0.93 -5.64
C GLU A 219 9.42 1.44 -5.56
N TYR A 220 9.02 1.87 -4.37
CA TYR A 220 7.76 2.58 -4.14
C TYR A 220 7.91 3.68 -3.10
N ASP A 221 7.02 4.65 -3.16
CA ASP A 221 6.96 5.79 -2.25
C ASP A 221 5.77 5.70 -1.31
N ILE A 222 5.95 6.15 -0.08
CA ILE A 222 4.87 6.51 0.83
C ILE A 222 4.97 8.00 1.17
N THR A 223 4.02 8.79 0.71
CA THR A 223 3.94 10.23 0.97
C THR A 223 2.83 10.54 1.96
N LEU A 224 3.09 11.42 2.93
CA LEU A 224 2.13 11.82 3.96
C LEU A 224 1.68 13.27 3.73
N LYS A 225 0.42 13.44 3.34
CA LYS A 225 -0.19 14.74 3.06
C LYS A 225 -1.07 15.14 4.24
N SER A 226 -0.99 16.41 4.66
CA SER A 226 -1.91 16.95 5.68
C SER A 226 -3.20 17.37 5.01
N VAL A 227 -4.34 16.85 5.48
CA VAL A 227 -5.66 17.23 4.97
C VAL A 227 -6.30 18.20 5.96
N LYS A 228 -6.64 19.41 5.49
CA LYS A 228 -7.50 20.32 6.26
C LYS A 228 -8.94 19.86 6.06
N ILE A 229 -9.52 19.21 7.07
CA ILE A 229 -10.95 18.93 7.08
C ILE A 229 -11.66 20.28 7.21
N ARG A 230 -12.24 20.78 6.11
CA ARG A 230 -13.18 21.91 6.19
C ARG A 230 -14.48 21.35 6.79
N PRO A 231 -15.01 21.93 7.88
CA PRO A 231 -16.32 21.53 8.38
C PRO A 231 -17.34 21.78 7.27
N VAL A 232 -18.14 20.76 6.93
CA VAL A 232 -19.34 20.93 6.11
C VAL A 232 -20.29 21.77 6.95
N ARG A 233 -20.61 23.00 6.49
CA ARG A 233 -21.68 23.78 7.10
C ARG A 233 -22.97 23.00 6.85
N GLN A 234 -23.57 22.49 7.92
CA GLN A 234 -24.98 22.07 7.94
C GLN A 234 -25.85 23.32 8.01
#